data_AF-A0A8J2SZ04-F1
#
_entry.id   AF-A0A8J2SZ04-F1
#
_cell.length_a   1.000
_cell.length_b   1.000
_cell.length_c   1.000
_cell.angle_alpha   90.00
_cell.angle_beta   90.00
_cell.angle_gamma   90.00
#
_symmetry.space_group_name_H-M   'P 1'
#
loop_
_entity.id
_entity.type
_entity.pdbx_description
1 polymer ?
#
loop_
_entity_poly.entity_id
_entity_poly.type
_entity_poly.pdbx_seq_one_letter_code
_entity_poly.pdbx_strand_id
1 'polypeptide(L)'
;MLSLITLLAVFSTAWANLISFNNHPLDPHELINKPIPGGSPVYKCDIVEKQLLEITSVELSPNPPQRGQNLTIVASGELFEELVEGAYVDVEVRLGYIRLLAQTFDLCETLDENDVEGLKCPVQPGVYNLEKEVSIPAEVPPGKYVFIARAYTVADDLISCVTGEVFFPAGQVKL
;
A
#
# COMPACT_ATOMS: atom_id res chain seq x y z
N MET A 1 41.08 -51.92 38.94
CA MET A 1 39.81 -51.95 38.22
C MET A 1 39.75 -50.69 37.34
N LEU A 2 40.33 -50.78 36.14
CA LEU A 2 40.18 -49.75 35.11
C LEU A 2 38.74 -49.79 34.61
N SER A 3 38.04 -48.65 34.56
CA SER A 3 36.97 -48.45 33.58
C SER A 3 36.54 -46.98 33.50
N LEU A 4 36.43 -46.50 32.26
CA LEU A 4 35.82 -45.26 31.79
C LEU A 4 36.55 -43.93 32.08
N ILE A 5 37.78 -43.88 31.57
CA ILE A 5 38.34 -42.67 30.94
C ILE A 5 37.62 -42.46 29.59
N THR A 6 37.31 -41.20 29.29
CA THR A 6 37.21 -40.58 27.94
C THR A 6 36.23 -41.15 26.91
N LEU A 7 35.00 -40.65 26.87
CA LEU A 7 34.28 -40.52 25.61
C LEU A 7 33.23 -39.42 25.74
N LEU A 8 33.59 -38.18 25.42
CA LEU A 8 32.70 -37.07 25.02
C LEU A 8 33.46 -35.74 24.76
N ALA A 9 34.80 -35.73 24.80
CA ALA A 9 35.59 -34.52 24.51
C ALA A 9 36.01 -34.37 23.03
N VAL A 10 35.25 -34.93 22.08
CA VAL A 10 35.54 -34.74 20.65
C VAL A 10 34.24 -34.71 19.86
N PHE A 11 33.49 -33.61 19.87
CA PHE A 11 32.69 -33.21 18.70
C PHE A 11 32.42 -31.69 18.71
N SER A 12 33.02 -31.03 17.73
CA SER A 12 32.66 -29.71 17.16
C SER A 12 33.16 -28.43 17.85
N THR A 13 34.48 -28.25 17.88
CA THR A 13 35.07 -26.90 17.73
C THR A 13 34.83 -26.39 16.30
N ALA A 14 33.59 -26.05 15.95
CA ALA A 14 33.26 -25.42 14.66
C ALA A 14 31.86 -24.78 14.63
N TRP A 15 31.39 -24.19 15.73
CA TRP A 15 30.09 -23.49 15.77
C TRP A 15 30.26 -22.13 16.45
N ALA A 16 31.19 -21.31 15.96
CA ALA A 16 31.33 -19.93 16.45
C ALA A 16 31.27 -18.88 15.33
N ASN A 17 31.12 -19.27 14.06
CA ASN A 17 31.18 -18.36 12.92
C ASN A 17 30.03 -18.54 11.91
N LEU A 18 28.82 -18.87 12.34
CA LEU A 18 27.64 -18.92 11.45
C LEU A 18 26.40 -18.33 12.12
N ILE A 19 26.55 -17.13 12.66
CA ILE A 19 25.43 -16.21 12.76
C ILE A 19 25.98 -14.81 12.54
N SER A 20 26.25 -14.50 11.27
CA SER A 20 26.11 -13.11 10.83
C SER A 20 24.64 -12.77 10.95
N PHE A 21 24.20 -12.45 12.16
CA PHE A 21 23.05 -11.59 12.33
C PHE A 21 23.48 -10.24 11.78
N ASN A 22 23.21 -10.03 10.48
CA ASN A 22 23.12 -8.68 9.98
C ASN A 22 22.01 -8.02 10.80
N ASN A 23 22.40 -7.30 11.85
CA ASN A 23 21.53 -6.39 12.57
C ASN A 23 21.19 -5.24 11.62
N HIS A 24 20.37 -5.52 10.61
CA HIS A 24 19.60 -4.49 9.96
C HIS A 24 18.43 -4.21 10.91
N PRO A 25 18.30 -2.98 11.44
CA PRO A 25 17.11 -2.59 12.17
C PRO A 25 15.92 -2.88 11.27
N LEU A 26 15.00 -3.74 11.70
CA LEU A 26 13.72 -3.89 11.03
C LEU A 26 13.05 -2.53 11.09
N ASP A 27 12.84 -1.90 9.94
CA ASP A 27 12.07 -0.66 9.85
C ASP A 27 10.65 -0.97 10.36
N PRO A 28 10.15 -0.27 11.40
CA PRO A 28 8.77 -0.44 11.86
C PRO A 28 7.74 -0.27 10.73
N HIS A 29 8.06 0.49 9.67
CA HIS A 29 7.22 0.60 8.47
C HIS A 29 7.11 -0.72 7.68
N GLU A 30 8.08 -1.64 7.75
CA GLU A 30 8.00 -2.95 7.09
C GLU A 30 7.26 -4.01 7.92
N LEU A 31 6.99 -3.74 9.20
CA LEU A 31 6.23 -4.66 10.06
C LEU A 31 4.71 -4.48 9.93
N ILE A 32 4.26 -3.38 9.33
CA ILE A 32 2.83 -3.02 9.21
C ILE A 32 2.35 -2.85 7.76
N ASN A 33 3.26 -2.92 6.78
CA ASN A 33 2.94 -2.73 5.37
C ASN A 33 3.41 -3.93 4.53
N LYS A 34 2.65 -4.30 3.50
CA LYS A 34 3.00 -5.36 2.55
C LYS A 34 2.87 -4.85 1.10
N PRO A 35 3.83 -5.12 0.21
CA PRO A 35 3.69 -4.78 -1.21
C PRO A 35 2.42 -5.38 -1.81
N ILE A 36 1.72 -4.60 -2.65
CA ILE A 36 0.61 -5.11 -3.46
C ILE A 36 1.19 -5.62 -4.79
N PRO A 37 0.82 -6.81 -5.28
CA PRO A 37 1.26 -7.30 -6.60
C PRO A 37 0.89 -6.35 -7.74
N GLY A 38 1.54 -6.47 -8.90
CA GLY A 38 1.29 -5.61 -10.09
C GLY A 38 2.39 -4.58 -10.39
N GLY A 39 3.47 -4.57 -9.59
CA GLY A 39 4.68 -3.79 -9.89
C GLY A 39 4.55 -2.27 -9.67
N SER A 40 3.44 -1.81 -9.10
CA SER A 40 3.25 -0.43 -8.65
C SER A 40 4.01 -0.14 -7.34
N PRO A 41 4.29 1.14 -7.01
CA PRO A 41 4.96 1.51 -5.76
C PRO A 41 3.98 1.56 -4.56
N VAL A 42 2.91 0.78 -4.59
CA VAL A 42 1.85 0.79 -3.58
C VAL A 42 1.91 -0.42 -2.67
N TYR A 43 1.55 -0.20 -1.41
CA TYR A 43 1.59 -1.15 -0.32
C TYR A 43 0.24 -1.16 0.38
N LYS A 44 -0.17 -2.34 0.82
CA LYS A 44 -1.25 -2.50 1.79
C LYS A 44 -0.69 -2.12 3.15
N CYS A 45 -1.26 -1.12 3.81
CA CYS A 45 -0.88 -0.72 5.17
C CYS A 45 -1.81 -1.35 6.22
N ASP A 46 -1.47 -1.16 7.49
CA ASP A 46 -2.23 -1.65 8.65
C ASP A 46 -2.60 -3.15 8.53
N ILE A 47 -1.65 -3.96 8.07
CA ILE A 47 -1.88 -5.38 7.74
C ILE A 47 -2.21 -6.27 8.95
N VAL A 48 -2.06 -5.72 10.16
CA VAL A 48 -2.40 -6.38 11.42
C VAL A 48 -3.91 -6.29 11.74
N GLU A 49 -4.61 -5.33 11.12
CA GLU A 49 -6.05 -5.14 11.27
C GLU A 49 -6.81 -5.98 10.23
N LYS A 50 -8.01 -6.45 10.57
CA LYS A 50 -8.92 -7.07 9.60
C LYS A 50 -9.34 -5.99 8.59
N GLN A 51 -9.28 -6.32 7.30
CA GLN A 51 -9.69 -5.44 6.21
C GLN A 51 -10.77 -6.13 5.38
N LEU A 52 -11.83 -5.40 5.03
CA LEU A 52 -12.98 -5.92 4.28
C LEU A 52 -12.74 -6.05 2.78
N LEU A 53 -11.68 -5.43 2.26
CA LEU A 53 -11.25 -5.49 0.87
C LEU A 53 -9.82 -6.03 0.78
N GLU A 54 -9.64 -7.13 0.08
CA GLU A 54 -8.32 -7.64 -0.32
C GLU A 54 -7.98 -7.15 -1.73
N ILE A 55 -7.00 -6.25 -1.82
CA ILE A 55 -6.44 -5.80 -3.09
C ILE A 55 -5.40 -6.82 -3.55
N THR A 56 -5.68 -7.50 -4.66
CA THR A 56 -4.85 -8.60 -5.19
C THR A 56 -3.80 -8.12 -6.19
N SER A 57 -4.07 -7.04 -6.93
CA SER A 57 -3.08 -6.39 -7.78
C SER A 57 -3.40 -4.92 -8.04
N VAL A 58 -2.34 -4.11 -8.21
CA VAL A 58 -2.40 -2.74 -8.70
C VAL A 58 -1.28 -2.53 -9.70
N GLU A 59 -1.64 -2.16 -10.92
CA GLU A 59 -0.73 -1.76 -11.99
C GLU A 59 -0.96 -0.27 -12.29
N LEU A 60 0.14 0.43 -12.58
CA LEU A 60 0.13 1.85 -12.94
C LEU A 60 0.80 2.03 -14.29
N SER A 61 0.25 2.87 -15.14
CA SER A 61 0.86 3.25 -16.43
C SER A 61 0.68 4.74 -16.70
N PRO A 62 1.75 5.54 -16.83
CA PRO A 62 3.15 5.15 -16.74
C PRO A 62 3.59 4.84 -15.29
N ASN A 63 4.59 3.97 -15.15
CA ASN A 63 5.25 3.67 -13.88
C ASN A 63 6.77 3.94 -14.00
N PRO A 64 7.33 4.94 -13.29
CA PRO A 64 6.66 5.80 -12.32
C PRO A 64 5.68 6.81 -12.97
N PRO A 65 4.66 7.28 -12.21
CA PRO A 65 3.73 8.31 -12.70
C PRO A 65 4.43 9.58 -13.16
N GLN A 66 3.86 10.26 -14.17
CA GLN A 66 4.47 11.45 -14.79
C GLN A 66 3.51 12.65 -14.74
N ARG A 67 4.05 13.84 -14.46
CA ARG A 67 3.27 15.09 -14.50
C ARG A 67 2.82 15.44 -15.91
N GLY A 68 1.65 16.06 -16.02
CA GLY A 68 1.05 16.50 -17.28
C GLY A 68 0.62 15.34 -18.18
N GLN A 69 0.53 14.12 -17.64
CA GLN A 69 0.14 12.92 -18.37
C GLN A 69 -1.00 12.22 -17.66
N ASN A 70 -1.74 11.44 -18.44
CA ASN A 70 -2.73 10.53 -17.89
C ASN A 70 -2.02 9.35 -17.22
N LEU A 71 -2.58 8.93 -16.11
CA LEU A 71 -2.20 7.74 -15.35
C LEU A 71 -3.37 6.76 -15.45
N THR A 72 -3.12 5.63 -16.09
CA THR A 72 -4.02 4.47 -16.06
C THR A 72 -3.70 3.63 -14.83
N ILE A 73 -4.73 3.34 -14.05
CA ILE A 73 -4.69 2.52 -12.84
C ILE A 73 -5.53 1.27 -13.14
N VAL A 74 -4.90 0.09 -13.11
CA VAL A 74 -5.60 -1.19 -13.22
C VAL A 74 -5.50 -1.90 -11.88
N ALA A 75 -6.64 -2.16 -11.24
CA ALA A 75 -6.69 -2.75 -9.91
C ALA A 75 -7.64 -3.95 -9.87
N SER A 76 -7.25 -4.98 -9.13
CA SER A 76 -8.07 -6.16 -8.87
C SER A 76 -8.17 -6.40 -7.37
N GLY A 77 -9.32 -6.89 -6.91
CA GLY A 77 -9.52 -7.22 -5.51
C GLY A 77 -10.83 -7.95 -5.23
N GLU A 78 -10.98 -8.42 -3.99
CA GLU A 78 -12.18 -9.09 -3.48
C GLU A 78 -12.72 -8.33 -2.27
N LEU A 79 -13.98 -7.92 -2.37
CA LEU A 79 -14.74 -7.29 -1.30
C LEU A 79 -15.56 -8.36 -0.56
N PHE A 80 -15.38 -8.46 0.75
CA PHE A 80 -15.98 -9.52 1.56
C PHE A 80 -17.33 -9.12 2.18
N GLU A 81 -17.60 -7.83 2.32
CA GLU A 81 -18.80 -7.28 2.97
C GLU A 81 -19.38 -6.13 2.14
N GLU A 82 -20.71 -5.96 2.16
CA GLU A 82 -21.39 -4.93 1.37
C GLU A 82 -20.97 -3.53 1.83
N LEU A 83 -20.63 -2.65 0.88
CA LEU A 83 -20.42 -1.23 1.17
C LEU A 83 -21.69 -0.46 0.89
N VAL A 84 -22.15 0.31 1.87
CA VAL A 84 -23.36 1.13 1.80
C VAL A 84 -23.02 2.61 1.90
N GLU A 85 -24.02 3.45 1.63
CA GLU A 85 -23.92 4.91 1.80
C GLU A 85 -23.40 5.31 3.19
N GLY A 86 -22.55 6.33 3.23
CA GLY A 86 -21.87 6.79 4.44
C GLY A 86 -20.53 6.11 4.73
N ALA A 87 -20.09 5.17 3.89
CA ALA A 87 -18.68 4.77 3.86
C ALA A 87 -17.79 5.96 3.46
N TYR A 88 -16.57 6.04 3.99
CA TYR A 88 -15.69 7.20 3.81
C TYR A 88 -14.22 6.81 3.65
N VAL A 89 -13.40 7.72 3.15
CA VAL A 89 -11.96 7.55 3.00
C VAL A 89 -11.18 8.73 3.59
N ASP A 90 -10.28 8.42 4.50
CA ASP A 90 -9.31 9.37 5.05
C ASP A 90 -8.05 9.35 4.19
N VAL A 91 -7.72 10.50 3.60
CA VAL A 91 -6.56 10.67 2.72
C VAL A 91 -5.58 11.66 3.33
N GLU A 92 -4.35 11.19 3.56
CA GLU A 92 -3.21 12.02 3.94
C GLU A 92 -2.15 12.02 2.84
N VAL A 93 -1.68 13.19 2.43
CA VAL A 93 -0.57 13.36 1.47
C VAL A 93 0.50 14.25 2.08
N ARG A 94 1.74 13.81 2.00
CA ARG A 94 2.93 14.54 2.47
C ARG A 94 3.89 14.81 1.33
N LEU A 95 4.52 15.98 1.35
CA LEU A 95 5.68 16.31 0.54
C LEU A 95 6.89 16.48 1.46
N GLY A 96 7.78 15.48 1.44
CA GLY A 96 8.82 15.36 2.47
C GLY A 96 8.21 15.24 3.87
N TYR A 97 8.46 16.22 4.74
CA TYR A 97 7.93 16.26 6.11
C TYR A 97 6.67 17.11 6.28
N ILE A 98 6.24 17.80 5.24
CA ILE A 98 5.08 18.70 5.29
C ILE A 98 3.83 17.93 4.86
N ARG A 99 2.77 18.00 5.68
CA ARG A 99 1.45 17.47 5.34
C ARG A 99 0.72 18.47 4.44
N LEU A 100 0.50 18.08 3.18
CA LEU A 100 -0.18 18.90 2.17
C LEU A 100 -1.70 18.70 2.22
N LEU A 101 -2.13 17.46 2.44
CA LEU A 101 -3.54 17.08 2.48
C LEU A 101 -3.78 16.18 3.70
N ALA A 102 -4.88 16.43 4.40
CA ALA A 102 -5.49 15.53 5.37
C ALA A 102 -6.98 15.83 5.36
N GLN A 103 -7.73 15.04 4.59
CA GLN A 103 -9.15 15.24 4.35
C GLN A 103 -9.86 13.90 4.32
N THR A 104 -11.14 13.94 4.67
CA THR A 104 -12.06 12.81 4.62
C THR A 104 -13.02 13.05 3.46
N PHE A 105 -13.21 12.04 2.62
CA PHE A 105 -14.14 12.07 1.49
C PHE A 105 -15.21 11.00 1.68
N ASP A 106 -16.43 11.28 1.22
CA ASP A 106 -17.46 10.25 1.12
C ASP A 106 -17.08 9.27 0.00
N LEU A 107 -16.99 7.98 0.33
CA LEU A 107 -16.54 6.97 -0.62
C LEU A 107 -17.54 6.76 -1.75
N CYS A 108 -18.83 6.75 -1.44
CA CYS A 108 -19.89 6.51 -2.41
C CYS A 108 -20.03 7.69 -3.37
N GLU A 109 -20.01 8.92 -2.86
CA GLU A 109 -19.99 10.14 -3.67
C GLU A 109 -18.74 10.17 -4.57
N THR A 110 -17.56 9.88 -4.01
CA THR A 110 -16.31 9.88 -4.78
C THR A 110 -16.34 8.85 -5.92
N LEU A 111 -16.91 7.66 -5.70
CA LEU A 111 -17.03 6.62 -6.74
C LEU A 111 -17.97 7.06 -7.88
N ASP A 112 -19.10 7.70 -7.55
CA ASP A 112 -20.09 8.19 -8.51
C ASP A 112 -19.55 9.40 -9.29
N GLU A 113 -18.94 10.39 -8.61
CA GLU A 113 -18.35 11.58 -9.23
C GLU A 113 -17.18 11.27 -10.17
N ASN A 114 -16.43 10.20 -9.88
CA ASN A 114 -15.30 9.78 -10.68
C ASN A 114 -15.66 8.67 -11.68
N ASP A 115 -16.93 8.37 -11.92
CA ASP A 115 -17.37 7.37 -12.92
C ASP A 115 -16.53 6.08 -12.88
N VAL A 116 -16.34 5.50 -11.68
CA VAL A 116 -15.57 4.25 -11.55
C VAL A 116 -16.46 3.10 -12.00
N GLU A 117 -16.21 2.58 -13.20
CA GLU A 117 -17.05 1.55 -13.81
C GLU A 117 -17.24 0.33 -12.90
N GLY A 118 -18.49 -0.10 -12.75
CA GLY A 118 -18.85 -1.28 -11.97
C GLY A 118 -18.92 -1.07 -10.46
N LEU A 119 -18.64 0.14 -9.95
CA LEU A 119 -18.77 0.49 -8.54
C LEU A 119 -19.81 1.60 -8.33
N LYS A 120 -20.99 1.21 -7.85
CA LYS A 120 -22.02 2.13 -7.38
C LYS A 120 -22.55 1.63 -6.05
N CYS A 121 -22.70 2.51 -5.07
CA CYS A 121 -23.28 2.12 -3.80
C CYS A 121 -24.78 1.75 -3.97
N PRO A 122 -25.25 0.67 -3.31
CA PRO A 122 -24.49 -0.26 -2.48
C PRO A 122 -23.60 -1.23 -3.32
N VAL A 123 -22.33 -1.36 -2.93
CA VAL A 123 -21.37 -2.26 -3.58
C VAL A 123 -21.44 -3.63 -2.92
N GLN A 124 -21.85 -4.65 -3.69
CA GLN A 124 -22.01 -6.01 -3.19
C GLN A 124 -20.66 -6.71 -2.93
N PRO A 125 -20.60 -7.72 -2.04
CA PRO A 125 -19.43 -8.59 -1.96
C PRO A 125 -19.13 -9.26 -3.31
N GLY A 126 -17.85 -9.39 -3.66
CA GLY A 126 -17.43 -10.02 -4.90
C GLY A 126 -16.03 -9.63 -5.37
N VAL A 127 -15.65 -10.19 -6.52
CA VAL A 127 -14.37 -9.90 -7.19
C VAL A 127 -14.57 -8.75 -8.19
N TYR A 128 -13.71 -7.75 -8.09
CA TYR A 128 -13.73 -6.55 -8.92
C TYR A 128 -12.42 -6.41 -9.70
N ASN A 129 -12.55 -5.98 -10.95
CA ASN A 129 -11.44 -5.55 -11.80
C ASN A 129 -11.79 -4.17 -12.32
N LEU A 130 -10.95 -3.19 -12.01
CA LEU A 130 -11.19 -1.78 -12.28
C LEU A 130 -10.06 -1.27 -13.15
N GLU A 131 -10.42 -0.46 -14.15
CA GLU A 131 -9.50 0.35 -14.91
C GLU A 131 -9.97 1.80 -14.81
N LYS A 132 -9.10 2.68 -14.32
CA LYS A 132 -9.39 4.11 -14.23
C LYS A 132 -8.25 4.94 -14.77
N GLU A 133 -8.59 5.86 -15.66
CA GLU A 133 -7.69 6.90 -16.12
C GLU A 133 -7.90 8.19 -15.32
N VAL A 134 -6.81 8.75 -14.80
CA VAL A 134 -6.80 10.06 -14.11
C VAL A 134 -5.71 10.95 -14.72
N SER A 135 -5.92 12.26 -14.73
CA SER A 135 -4.90 13.20 -15.23
C SER A 135 -4.04 13.72 -14.09
N ILE A 136 -2.71 13.60 -14.20
CA ILE A 136 -1.78 14.21 -13.24
C ILE A 136 -1.45 15.62 -13.72
N PRO A 137 -1.79 16.67 -12.94
CA PRO A 137 -1.55 18.05 -13.37
C PRO A 137 -0.06 18.35 -13.57
N ALA A 138 0.24 19.25 -14.50
CA ALA A 138 1.61 19.61 -14.85
C ALA A 138 2.29 20.46 -13.76
N GLU A 139 1.51 21.13 -12.94
CA GLU A 139 1.90 22.12 -11.94
C GLU A 139 2.32 21.47 -10.62
N VAL A 140 2.16 20.14 -10.49
CA VAL A 140 2.54 19.37 -9.30
C VAL A 140 4.02 19.65 -8.97
N PRO A 141 4.33 20.21 -7.77
CA PRO A 141 5.70 20.54 -7.40
C PRO A 141 6.63 19.32 -7.40
N PRO A 142 7.92 19.50 -7.69
CA PRO A 142 8.88 18.42 -7.56
C PRO A 142 9.08 18.00 -6.10
N GLY A 143 9.33 16.72 -5.89
CA GLY A 143 9.68 16.14 -4.61
C GLY A 143 9.09 14.75 -4.40
N LYS A 144 9.29 14.25 -3.19
CA LYS A 144 8.83 12.94 -2.73
C LYS A 144 7.48 13.09 -2.05
N TYR A 145 6.46 12.53 -2.68
CA TYR A 145 5.11 12.44 -2.15
C TYR A 145 4.92 11.09 -1.49
N VAL A 146 4.42 11.11 -0.26
CA VAL A 146 3.98 9.91 0.45
C VAL A 146 2.51 10.09 0.74
N PHE A 147 1.69 9.11 0.36
CA PHE A 147 0.26 9.14 0.63
C PHE A 147 -0.14 7.95 1.49
N ILE A 148 -1.21 8.12 2.26
CA ILE A 148 -1.89 7.06 2.98
C ILE A 148 -3.39 7.30 2.79
N ALA A 149 -4.11 6.28 2.35
CA ALA A 149 -5.55 6.28 2.22
C ALA A 149 -6.13 5.13 3.06
N ARG A 150 -7.06 5.44 3.95
CA ARG A 150 -7.80 4.47 4.76
C ARG A 150 -9.27 4.61 4.48
N ALA A 151 -9.87 3.56 3.94
CA ALA A 151 -11.31 3.51 3.70
C ALA A 151 -12.01 2.78 4.84
N TYR A 152 -13.16 3.30 5.26
CA TYR A 152 -13.95 2.78 6.36
C TYR A 152 -15.43 2.64 5.96
N THR A 153 -16.11 1.69 6.57
CA THR A 153 -17.57 1.59 6.47
C THR A 153 -18.23 2.69 7.31
N VAL A 154 -19.54 2.85 7.17
CA VAL A 154 -20.34 3.73 8.05
C VAL A 154 -20.30 3.33 9.54
N ALA A 155 -19.85 2.09 9.84
CA ALA A 155 -19.67 1.58 11.19
C ALA A 155 -18.22 1.70 11.70
N ASP A 156 -17.36 2.44 10.98
CA ASP A 156 -15.93 2.63 11.24
C ASP A 156 -15.08 1.35 11.11
N ASP A 157 -15.60 0.31 10.42
CA ASP A 157 -14.83 -0.89 10.11
C ASP A 157 -13.86 -0.61 8.95
N LEU A 158 -12.59 -1.01 9.10
CA LEU A 158 -11.56 -0.78 8.08
C LEU A 158 -11.85 -1.60 6.82
N ILE A 159 -12.16 -0.91 5.72
CA ILE A 159 -12.33 -1.52 4.39
C ILE A 159 -10.96 -1.91 3.85
N SER A 160 -10.06 -0.94 3.71
CA SER A 160 -8.69 -1.17 3.25
C SER A 160 -7.77 -0.01 3.63
N CYS A 161 -6.47 -0.29 3.69
CA CYS A 161 -5.43 0.73 3.84
C CYS A 161 -4.41 0.60 2.71
N VAL A 162 -4.20 1.69 1.96
CA VAL A 162 -3.20 1.78 0.90
C VAL A 162 -2.24 2.93 1.17
N THR A 163 -0.94 2.68 0.99
CA THR A 163 0.10 3.70 1.05
C THR A 163 1.06 3.54 -0.11
N GLY A 164 1.76 4.60 -0.46
CA GLY A 164 2.75 4.56 -1.52
C GLY A 164 3.60 5.81 -1.55
N GLU A 165 4.65 5.71 -2.36
CA GLU A 165 5.58 6.80 -2.60
C GLU A 165 5.69 7.10 -4.08
N VAL A 166 5.61 8.39 -4.43
CA VAL A 166 5.82 8.87 -5.79
C VAL A 166 6.84 9.99 -5.75
N PHE A 167 7.88 9.88 -6.57
CA PHE A 167 8.89 10.91 -6.72
C PHE A 167 8.75 11.63 -8.05
N PHE A 168 8.51 12.95 -7.98
CA PHE A 168 8.50 13.81 -9.16
C PHE A 168 9.80 14.64 -9.22
N PRO A 169 10.68 14.46 -10.22
CA PRO A 169 11.96 15.16 -10.29
C PRO A 169 11.80 16.67 -10.55
N ALA A 170 12.82 17.45 -10.21
CA ALA A 170 12.88 18.88 -10.55
C ALA A 170 13.19 19.06 -12.06
N GLY A 171 12.25 19.65 -12.82
CA GLY A 171 12.28 19.81 -14.30
C GLY A 171 11.77 18.57 -15.06
N GLN A 172 11.35 18.60 -16.34
CA GLN A 172 10.80 19.67 -17.18
C GLN A 172 9.27 19.51 -17.20
N VAL A 173 8.52 20.56 -16.89
CA VAL A 173 7.14 20.65 -17.38
C VAL A 173 7.28 21.03 -18.85
N LYS A 174 7.03 20.10 -19.78
CA LYS A 174 6.78 20.49 -21.17
C LYS A 174 5.39 21.11 -21.18
N LEU A 175 5.36 22.45 -21.08
CA LEU A 175 4.19 23.26 -21.41
C LEU A 175 3.85 23.11 -22.90
#